data_AF-A0A3M1DT20-F1
#
_entry.id   AF-A0A3M1DT20-F1
#
_cell.length_a   1.000
_cell.length_b   1.000
_cell.length_c   1.000
_cell.angle_alpha   90.00
_cell.angle_beta   90.00
_cell.angle_gamma   90.00
#
_symmetry.space_group_name_H-M   'P 1'
#
loop_
_entity.id
_entity.type
_entity.pdbx_description
1 polymer ?
#
loop_
_entity_poly.entity_id
_entity_poly.type
_entity_poly.pdbx_seq_one_letter_code
_entity_poly.pdbx_strand_id
1 'polypeptide(L)'
;MPGLVQEIMTPPDRVDTDLLVAFFQPEAVAPDGPAGLIDLRLDGVLVRHLGDGGMAGQSLLIRPRRRLACRWVLLLADVGERDPDDRIEKALQTARESGFRSLVLAPPMERNVKPAAWLEALQRLAGQGGYEDMECLITFNSTYMHEHNAVILNT
;
A
#
# COMPACT_ATOMS: atom_id res chain seq x y z
N MET A 1 15.00 -1.72 20.91
CA MET A 1 13.59 -1.43 21.22
C MET A 1 12.78 -2.16 20.17
N PRO A 2 11.74 -2.93 20.51
CA PRO A 2 10.91 -3.56 19.49
C PRO A 2 10.35 -2.49 18.54
N GLY A 3 10.30 -2.80 17.25
CA GLY A 3 9.81 -1.90 16.22
C GLY A 3 8.39 -1.41 16.55
N LEU A 4 8.12 -0.13 16.32
CA LEU A 4 6.80 0.45 16.58
C LEU A 4 5.82 -0.06 15.53
N VAL A 5 4.85 -0.87 15.95
CA VAL A 5 3.71 -1.29 15.12
C VAL A 5 2.47 -0.53 15.56
N GLN A 6 1.86 0.22 14.67
CA GLN A 6 0.69 1.05 15.00
C GLN A 6 -0.30 1.17 13.84
N GLU A 7 -1.60 1.05 14.16
CA GLU A 7 -2.67 1.49 13.28
C GLU A 7 -2.83 3.01 13.35
N ILE A 8 -2.92 3.66 12.20
CA ILE A 8 -3.14 5.11 12.09
C ILE A 8 -4.43 5.42 11.32
N MET A 9 -5.08 6.50 11.73
CA MET A 9 -6.31 7.00 11.13
C MET A 9 -6.07 8.05 10.03
N THR A 10 -4.83 8.19 9.55
CA THR A 10 -4.49 9.15 8.48
C THR A 10 -4.67 8.51 7.11
N PRO A 11 -5.33 9.17 6.13
CA PRO A 11 -5.40 8.69 4.76
C PRO A 11 -4.01 8.38 4.18
N PRO A 12 -3.85 7.33 3.36
CA PRO A 12 -2.55 6.87 2.87
C PRO A 12 -1.82 7.94 2.06
N ASP A 13 -2.53 8.82 1.34
CA ASP A 13 -1.92 9.92 0.58
C ASP A 13 -1.37 11.06 1.46
N ARG A 14 -1.72 11.09 2.74
CA ARG A 14 -1.34 12.13 3.71
C ARG A 14 -0.35 11.67 4.77
N VAL A 15 0.11 10.42 4.73
CA VAL A 15 1.05 9.90 5.71
C VAL A 15 2.48 10.29 5.35
N ASP A 16 3.17 10.97 6.26
CA ASP A 16 4.61 11.23 6.15
C ASP A 16 5.38 9.99 6.59
N THR A 17 6.05 9.34 5.65
CA THR A 17 6.84 8.13 5.84
C THR A 17 7.89 8.00 4.74
N ASP A 18 8.95 7.23 4.98
CA ASP A 18 9.92 6.89 3.94
C ASP A 18 9.27 6.09 2.80
N LEU A 19 8.43 5.09 3.12
CA LEU A 19 7.80 4.21 2.12
C LEU A 19 6.31 3.98 2.39
N LEU A 20 5.46 4.39 1.46
CA LEU A 20 4.06 3.99 1.42
C LEU A 20 3.93 2.74 0.54
N VAL A 21 3.32 1.67 1.05
CA VAL A 21 3.06 0.43 0.31
C VAL A 21 1.56 0.30 0.08
N ALA A 22 1.15 0.13 -1.17
CA ALA A 22 -0.21 -0.21 -1.54
C ALA A 22 -0.23 -1.40 -2.50
N PHE A 23 -1.28 -2.21 -2.41
CA PHE A 23 -1.41 -3.47 -3.12
C PHE A 23 -2.38 -3.31 -4.29
N PHE A 24 -2.07 -3.89 -5.44
CA PHE A 24 -2.96 -3.88 -6.60
C PHE A 24 -3.01 -5.26 -7.27
N GLN A 25 -4.14 -5.58 -7.88
CA GLN A 25 -4.33 -6.78 -8.70
C GLN A 25 -3.86 -6.50 -10.13
N PRO A 26 -2.82 -7.18 -10.65
CA PRO A 26 -2.31 -6.94 -12.00
C PRO A 26 -3.32 -7.21 -13.12
N GLU A 27 -4.29 -8.08 -12.88
CA GLU A 27 -5.34 -8.45 -13.83
C GLU A 27 -6.50 -7.43 -13.84
N ALA A 28 -6.52 -6.47 -12.91
CA ALA A 28 -7.57 -5.47 -12.84
C ALA A 28 -7.44 -4.45 -13.97
N VAL A 29 -8.57 -4.14 -14.62
CA VAL A 29 -8.65 -3.11 -15.68
C VAL A 29 -8.35 -1.71 -15.13
N ALA A 30 -8.68 -1.47 -13.86
CA ALA A 30 -8.37 -0.24 -13.16
C ALA A 30 -8.04 -0.56 -11.69
N PRO A 31 -7.03 0.10 -11.11
CA PRO A 31 -6.70 -0.05 -9.69
C PRO A 31 -7.80 0.56 -8.83
N ASP A 32 -8.13 -0.12 -7.74
CA ASP A 32 -9.13 0.30 -6.76
C ASP A 32 -8.51 0.50 -5.36
N GLY A 33 -9.34 0.89 -4.39
CA GLY A 33 -8.92 1.11 -3.00
C GLY A 33 -7.74 2.09 -2.87
N PRO A 34 -6.79 1.83 -1.95
CA PRO A 34 -5.62 2.69 -1.77
C PRO A 34 -4.72 2.77 -3.00
N ALA A 35 -4.54 1.68 -3.76
CA ALA A 35 -3.73 1.71 -4.97
C ALA A 35 -4.35 2.62 -6.04
N GLY A 36 -5.67 2.60 -6.21
CA GLY A 36 -6.38 3.51 -7.10
C GLY A 36 -6.27 4.97 -6.67
N LEU A 37 -6.41 5.28 -5.38
CA LEU A 37 -6.18 6.63 -4.86
C LEU A 37 -4.75 7.10 -5.15
N ILE A 38 -3.77 6.28 -4.83
CA ILE A 38 -2.35 6.62 -5.01
C ILE A 38 -2.06 6.81 -6.49
N ASP A 39 -2.61 5.97 -7.36
CA ASP A 39 -2.46 6.12 -8.80
C ASP A 39 -3.02 7.45 -9.32
N LEU A 40 -4.20 7.85 -8.84
CA LEU A 40 -4.78 9.17 -9.15
C LEU A 40 -3.84 10.30 -8.70
N ARG A 41 -3.22 10.18 -7.52
CA ARG A 41 -2.23 11.15 -7.03
C ARG A 41 -0.93 11.12 -7.83
N LEU A 42 -0.64 10.03 -8.52
CA LEU A 42 0.52 9.85 -9.39
C LEU A 42 0.23 10.15 -10.86
N ASP A 43 -0.94 10.72 -11.20
CA ASP A 43 -1.35 11.00 -12.58
C ASP A 43 -1.45 9.72 -13.45
N GLY A 44 -2.04 8.64 -12.91
CA GLY A 44 -2.37 7.43 -13.67
C GLY A 44 -1.14 6.64 -14.11
N VAL A 45 -0.07 6.61 -13.31
CA VAL A 45 1.16 5.86 -13.62
C VAL A 45 0.91 4.36 -13.61
N LEU A 46 0.16 3.85 -12.63
CA LEU A 46 -0.20 2.44 -12.51
C LEU A 46 -1.13 2.02 -13.65
N VAL A 47 -2.19 2.79 -13.95
CA VAL A 47 -3.07 2.50 -15.10
C VAL A 47 -2.28 2.43 -16.41
N ARG A 48 -1.35 3.36 -16.65
CA ARG A 48 -0.49 3.31 -17.84
C ARG A 48 0.42 2.08 -17.84
N HIS A 49 1.02 1.76 -16.69
CA HIS A 49 1.86 0.56 -16.56
C HIS A 49 1.09 -0.73 -16.86
N LEU A 50 -0.16 -0.84 -16.39
CA LEU A 50 -1.04 -1.96 -16.68
C LEU A 50 -1.46 -2.00 -18.16
N GLY A 51 -1.78 -0.83 -18.74
CA GLY A 51 -2.24 -0.71 -20.13
C GLY A 51 -1.17 -0.97 -21.19
N ASP A 52 0.10 -0.68 -20.91
CA ASP A 52 1.23 -0.87 -21.83
C ASP A 52 1.70 -2.35 -21.94
N GLY A 53 0.95 -3.28 -21.33
CA GLY A 53 1.39 -4.67 -21.20
C GLY A 53 2.61 -4.80 -20.29
N GLY A 54 2.71 -3.94 -19.25
CA GLY A 54 3.70 -4.07 -18.19
C GLY A 54 3.79 -5.53 -17.75
N MET A 55 5.01 -6.01 -17.49
CA MET A 55 5.23 -7.42 -17.17
C MET A 55 4.28 -7.83 -16.05
N ALA A 56 3.33 -8.71 -16.39
CA ALA A 56 2.28 -9.12 -15.47
C ALA A 56 2.88 -9.52 -14.11
N GLY A 57 2.36 -8.95 -13.03
CA GLY A 57 2.85 -9.23 -11.67
C GLY A 57 4.06 -8.41 -11.21
N GLN A 58 4.46 -7.34 -11.90
CA GLN A 58 5.55 -6.47 -11.43
C GLN A 58 5.10 -5.36 -10.50
N SER A 59 5.86 -5.17 -9.43
CA SER A 59 5.70 -4.04 -8.50
C SER A 59 6.43 -2.79 -9.00
N LEU A 60 5.89 -1.61 -8.69
CA LEU A 60 6.46 -0.32 -9.05
C LEU A 60 6.96 0.42 -7.82
N LEU A 61 8.22 0.85 -7.85
CA LEU A 61 8.77 1.79 -6.88
C LEU A 61 8.86 3.19 -7.51
N ILE A 62 8.14 4.15 -6.96
CA ILE A 62 7.95 5.48 -7.54
C ILE A 62 8.31 6.53 -6.49
N ARG A 63 9.05 7.56 -6.90
CA ARG A 63 9.25 8.77 -6.10
C ARG A 63 8.17 9.80 -6.44
N PRO A 64 7.17 10.03 -5.57
CA PRO A 64 6.16 11.05 -5.82
C PRO A 64 6.79 12.46 -5.81
N ARG A 65 6.16 13.39 -6.54
CA ARG A 65 6.62 14.79 -6.56
C ARG A 65 6.10 15.59 -5.37
N ARG A 66 4.78 15.87 -5.33
CA ARG A 66 4.16 16.75 -4.30
C ARG A 66 2.76 16.35 -3.86
N ARG A 67 2.16 15.34 -4.48
CA ARG A 67 0.75 14.96 -4.25
C ARG A 67 0.56 13.88 -3.19
N LEU A 68 1.67 13.33 -2.69
CA LEU A 68 1.73 12.38 -1.59
C LEU A 68 2.71 12.92 -0.55
N ALA A 69 2.39 12.73 0.73
CA ALA A 69 3.26 13.16 1.83
C ALA A 69 4.49 12.25 1.99
N CYS A 70 4.41 10.98 1.57
CA CYS A 70 5.51 10.03 1.65
C CYS A 70 6.66 10.33 0.67
N ARG A 71 7.85 9.79 0.96
CA ARG A 71 9.04 9.96 0.12
C ARG A 71 9.08 9.01 -1.08
N TRP A 72 8.59 7.79 -0.89
CA TRP A 72 8.50 6.74 -1.91
C TRP A 72 7.17 6.01 -1.80
N VAL A 73 6.72 5.49 -2.94
CA VAL A 73 5.56 4.62 -3.05
C VAL A 73 6.00 3.30 -3.67
N LEU A 74 5.69 2.19 -3.00
CA LEU A 74 5.72 0.86 -3.58
C LEU A 74 4.28 0.43 -3.90
N LEU A 75 3.95 0.38 -5.17
CA LEU A 75 2.75 -0.30 -5.66
C LEU A 75 3.14 -1.77 -5.82
N LEU A 76 2.76 -2.60 -4.86
CA LEU A 76 3.09 -4.01 -4.82
C LEU A 76 2.05 -4.81 -5.60
N ALA A 77 2.50 -5.50 -6.64
CA ALA A 77 1.65 -6.43 -7.37
C ALA A 77 1.27 -7.60 -6.45
N ASP A 78 -0.03 -7.87 -6.38
CA ASP A 78 -0.59 -8.92 -5.55
C ASP A 78 -1.25 -9.96 -6.45
N VAL A 79 -0.56 -11.09 -6.62
CA VAL A 79 -1.00 -12.15 -7.52
C VAL A 79 -1.75 -13.20 -6.70
N GLY A 80 -3.08 -13.15 -6.78
CA GLY A 80 -4.02 -14.10 -6.17
C GLY A 80 -4.58 -13.69 -4.80
N GLU A 81 -5.43 -14.55 -4.22
CA GLU A 81 -5.96 -14.40 -2.87
C GLU A 81 -4.89 -14.81 -1.83
N ARG A 82 -3.94 -13.91 -1.54
CA ARG A 82 -2.91 -14.15 -0.53
C ARG A 82 -3.35 -13.69 0.86
N ASP A 83 -2.93 -14.46 1.87
CA ASP A 83 -3.11 -14.08 3.28
C ASP A 83 -2.35 -12.76 3.56
N PRO A 84 -2.87 -11.84 4.38
CA PRO A 84 -2.13 -10.72 4.95
C PRO A 84 -0.67 -11.02 5.28
N ASP A 85 -0.35 -12.19 5.83
CA ASP A 85 1.00 -12.64 6.11
C ASP A 85 1.96 -12.51 4.92
N ASP A 86 1.65 -13.16 3.81
CA ASP A 86 2.51 -13.18 2.63
C ASP A 86 2.69 -11.78 2.03
N ARG A 87 1.61 -10.99 2.05
CA ARG A 87 1.59 -9.61 1.56
C ARG A 87 2.48 -8.71 2.41
N ILE A 88 2.35 -8.82 3.73
CA ILE A 88 3.14 -8.05 4.70
C ILE A 88 4.61 -8.48 4.66
N GLU A 89 4.91 -9.79 4.68
CA GLU A 89 6.28 -10.30 4.63
C GLU A 89 6.99 -9.77 3.37
N LYS A 90 6.31 -9.84 2.21
CA LYS A 90 6.89 -9.32 0.96
C LYS A 90 7.17 -7.83 1.03
N ALA A 91 6.26 -7.04 1.62
CA ALA A 91 6.45 -5.61 1.79
C ALA A 91 7.62 -5.28 2.74
N LEU A 92 7.69 -5.95 3.89
CA LEU A 92 8.77 -5.79 4.88
C LEU A 92 10.13 -6.17 4.30
N GLN A 93 10.21 -7.33 3.63
CA GLN A 93 11.43 -7.78 2.97
C GLN A 93 11.91 -6.76 1.93
N THR A 94 11.00 -6.34 1.04
CA THR A 94 11.33 -5.36 -0.02
C THR A 94 11.80 -4.04 0.58
N ALA A 95 11.13 -3.57 1.64
CA ALA A 95 11.47 -2.33 2.31
C ALA A 95 12.87 -2.40 2.95
N ARG A 96 13.18 -3.49 3.66
CA ARG A 96 14.47 -3.74 4.30
C ARG A 96 15.60 -3.85 3.29
N GLU A 97 15.44 -4.66 2.26
CA GLU A 97 16.44 -4.85 1.19
C GLU A 97 16.75 -3.53 0.46
N SER A 98 15.75 -2.63 0.39
CA SER A 98 15.90 -1.29 -0.20
C SER A 98 16.44 -0.24 0.78
N GLY A 99 16.65 -0.59 2.05
CA GLY A 99 17.21 0.29 3.08
C GLY A 99 16.22 1.29 3.69
N PHE A 100 14.91 1.09 3.51
CA PHE A 100 13.89 1.91 4.16
C PHE A 100 13.79 1.57 5.66
N ARG A 101 13.54 2.58 6.49
CA ARG A 101 13.44 2.43 7.95
C ARG A 101 12.05 2.64 8.51
N SER A 102 11.16 3.25 7.74
CA SER A 102 9.75 3.39 8.10
C SER A 102 8.90 3.03 6.90
N LEU A 103 7.80 2.31 7.12
CA LEU A 103 6.80 2.09 6.09
C LEU A 103 5.38 2.20 6.63
N VAL A 104 4.46 2.53 5.72
CA VAL A 104 3.03 2.50 5.96
C VAL A 104 2.41 1.52 4.98
N LEU A 105 1.69 0.53 5.49
CA LEU A 105 0.87 -0.35 4.69
C LEU A 105 -0.52 0.25 4.49
N ALA A 106 -0.98 0.25 3.25
CA ALA A 106 -2.35 0.56 2.86
C ALA A 106 -2.98 -0.70 2.23
N PRO A 107 -3.62 -1.57 3.03
CA PRO A 107 -4.21 -2.82 2.57
C PRO A 107 -5.27 -2.62 1.49
N PRO A 108 -5.50 -3.60 0.60
CA PRO A 108 -6.54 -3.51 -0.41
C PRO A 108 -7.94 -3.37 0.23
N MET A 109 -8.91 -2.79 -0.47
CA MET A 109 -10.30 -2.67 -0.01
C MET A 109 -11.20 -3.76 -0.59
N GLU A 110 -10.76 -5.01 -0.48
CA GLU A 110 -11.63 -6.16 -0.81
C GLU A 110 -12.77 -6.27 0.20
N ARG A 111 -13.94 -6.80 -0.23
CA ARG A 111 -15.13 -6.96 0.63
C ARG A 111 -14.87 -7.75 1.93
N ASN A 112 -13.79 -8.52 1.98
CA ASN A 112 -13.46 -9.41 3.09
C ASN A 112 -12.19 -9.02 3.86
N VAL A 113 -11.64 -7.82 3.67
CA VAL A 113 -10.48 -7.39 4.47
C VAL A 113 -10.88 -7.26 5.93
N LYS A 114 -10.15 -7.98 6.79
CA LYS A 114 -10.31 -7.96 8.24
C LYS A 114 -9.16 -7.15 8.84
N PRO A 115 -9.38 -5.90 9.29
CA PRO A 115 -8.32 -5.06 9.85
C PRO A 115 -7.51 -5.72 10.97
N ALA A 116 -8.20 -6.45 11.86
CA ALA A 116 -7.58 -7.20 12.94
C ALA A 116 -6.55 -8.24 12.43
N ALA A 117 -6.88 -8.99 11.38
CA ALA A 117 -5.98 -10.01 10.83
C ALA A 117 -4.70 -9.38 10.25
N TRP A 118 -4.83 -8.26 9.55
CA TRP A 118 -3.70 -7.50 9.03
C TRP A 118 -2.82 -6.90 10.14
N LEU A 119 -3.45 -6.36 11.19
CA LEU A 119 -2.72 -5.80 12.32
C LEU A 119 -1.98 -6.89 13.11
N GLU A 120 -2.62 -8.03 13.38
CA GLU A 120 -2.00 -9.19 14.03
C GLU A 120 -0.84 -9.75 13.21
N ALA A 121 -1.01 -9.88 11.89
CA ALA A 121 0.05 -10.31 10.98
C ALA A 121 1.23 -9.32 10.99
N LEU A 122 0.97 -8.01 10.94
CA LEU A 122 2.02 -7.00 10.98
C LEU A 122 2.76 -7.00 12.31
N GLN A 123 2.05 -7.09 13.43
CA GLN A 123 2.65 -7.16 14.77
C GLN A 123 3.55 -8.39 14.90
N ARG A 124 3.08 -9.55 14.43
CA ARG A 124 3.84 -10.79 14.47
C ARG A 124 5.08 -10.72 13.59
N LEU A 125 4.95 -10.30 12.33
CA LEU A 125 6.06 -10.28 11.38
C LEU A 125 7.09 -9.20 11.72
N ALA A 126 6.66 -7.97 12.05
CA ALA A 126 7.58 -6.90 12.47
C ALA A 126 8.27 -7.20 13.81
N GLY A 127 7.64 -8.03 14.67
CA GLY A 127 8.20 -8.51 15.92
C GLY A 127 9.15 -9.71 15.79
N GLN A 128 9.29 -10.30 14.60
CA GLN A 128 10.27 -11.36 14.34
C GLN A 128 11.65 -10.76 14.07
N GLY A 129 12.69 -11.49 14.50
CA GLY A 129 14.09 -11.08 14.37
C GLY A 129 14.46 -10.84 12.92
N GLY A 130 14.47 -9.58 12.50
CA GLY A 130 14.63 -9.21 11.09
C GLY A 130 14.00 -7.88 10.71
N TYR A 131 13.09 -7.31 11.51
CA TYR A 131 12.46 -6.02 11.20
C TYR A 131 12.35 -5.07 12.40
N GLU A 132 13.03 -5.39 13.50
CA GLU A 132 12.95 -4.67 14.79
C GLU A 132 13.41 -3.20 14.70
N ASP A 133 14.25 -2.87 13.71
CA ASP A 133 14.75 -1.53 13.44
C ASP A 133 13.83 -0.69 12.56
N MET A 134 12.70 -1.25 12.12
CA MET A 134 11.75 -0.60 11.23
C MET A 134 10.51 -0.11 11.97
N GLU A 135 10.10 1.13 11.68
CA GLU A 135 8.79 1.65 12.06
C GLU A 135 7.73 1.16 11.05
N CYS A 136 6.72 0.46 11.56
CA CYS A 136 5.71 -0.19 10.74
C CYS A 136 4.32 0.33 11.08
N LEU A 137 3.73 1.10 10.17
CA LEU A 137 2.39 1.64 10.33
C LEU A 137 1.41 0.96 9.39
N ILE A 138 0.14 0.95 9.74
CA ILE A 138 -0.94 0.46 8.87
C ILE A 138 -2.13 1.41 8.90
N THR A 139 -2.75 1.66 7.76
CA THR A 139 -3.98 2.45 7.70
C THR A 139 -5.06 1.76 6.88
N PHE A 140 -6.26 1.73 7.46
CA PHE A 140 -7.50 1.31 6.80
C PHE A 140 -8.42 2.51 6.50
N ASN A 141 -7.94 3.74 6.73
CA ASN A 141 -8.75 4.91 6.47
C ASN A 141 -9.10 4.94 4.97
N SER A 142 -10.40 4.99 4.66
CA SER A 142 -10.95 5.08 3.31
C SER A 142 -11.83 6.32 3.11
N THR A 143 -11.78 7.30 4.02
CA THR A 143 -12.70 8.45 4.04
C THR A 143 -12.61 9.32 2.78
N TYR A 144 -11.47 9.29 2.09
CA TYR A 144 -11.24 9.95 0.81
C TYR A 144 -12.07 9.37 -0.36
N MET A 145 -12.63 8.16 -0.22
CA MET A 145 -13.39 7.53 -1.31
C MET A 145 -14.83 8.03 -1.42
N HIS A 146 -15.42 8.56 -0.33
CA HIS A 146 -16.79 9.07 -0.36
C HIS A 146 -16.94 10.37 -1.16
N GLU A 147 -15.87 11.14 -1.33
CA GLU A 147 -15.89 12.39 -2.11
C GLU A 147 -15.79 12.15 -3.63
N HIS A 148 -15.50 10.93 -4.08
CA HIS A 148 -15.21 10.66 -5.50
C HIS A 148 -16.24 9.76 -6.21
N ASN A 149 -17.06 9.01 -5.47
CA ASN A 149 -18.23 8.33 -6.06
C ASN A 149 -19.30 9.30 -6.57
N ALA A 150 -19.28 10.56 -6.13
CA ALA A 150 -20.19 11.59 -6.64
C ALA A 150 -19.82 12.10 -8.05
N VAL A 151 -18.61 11.83 -8.54
CA VAL A 151 -18.12 12.35 -9.83
C VAL A 151 -18.34 11.36 -10.99
N ILE A 152 -18.48 10.06 -10.71
CA ILE A 152 -18.58 9.01 -11.74
C ILE A 152 -20.04 8.78 -12.22
N LEU A 153 -21.05 9.35 -11.57
CA LEU A 153 -22.47 9.16 -11.95
C LEU A 153 -23.07 10.26 -12.85
N ASN A 154 -22.26 11.16 -13.41
CA ASN A 154 -22.74 12.25 -14.28
C ASN A 154 -22.07 12.26 -15.67
N THR A 155 -22.03 11.13 -16.36
CA THR A 155 -21.81 11.06 -17.82
C THR A 155 -22.73 10.05 -18.45
#